data_AF-A0A497BHE1-F1
#
_entry.id   AF-A0A497BHE1-F1
#
_cell.length_a   1.000
_cell.length_b   1.000
_cell.length_c   1.000
_cell.angle_alpha   90.00
_cell.angle_beta   90.00
_cell.angle_gamma   90.00
#
_symmetry.space_group_name_H-M   'P 1'
#
loop_
_entity.id
_entity.type
_entity.pdbx_description
1 polymer ?
#
loop_
_entity_poly.entity_id
_entity_poly.type
_entity_poly.pdbx_seq_one_letter_code
_entity_poly.pdbx_strand_id
1 'polypeptide(L)'
;MKDITNMKEVTNFRWRTRKGVFVQPANMETRHLFFTLRMIWNHSAPEEMHLHPFQKYEFTEYYTVAYMRKAVRACVIELKRRTDLTHYYESQLATIYRYLSQGERVTW
;
A
#
# COMPACT_ATOMS: atom_id res chain seq x y z
N MET A 1 -11.88 -17.82 -2.63
CA MET A 1 -10.54 -17.19 -2.64
C MET A 1 -10.37 -16.42 -3.94
N LYS A 2 -10.08 -15.12 -3.89
CA LYS A 2 -9.75 -14.35 -5.10
C LYS A 2 -8.30 -13.91 -4.96
N ASP A 3 -7.45 -14.61 -5.69
CA ASP A 3 -6.07 -14.28 -6.00
C ASP A 3 -5.84 -12.77 -6.12
N ILE A 4 -4.92 -12.25 -5.31
CA ILE A 4 -4.44 -10.86 -5.44
C ILE A 4 -3.51 -10.74 -6.65
N THR A 5 -3.11 -11.85 -7.28
CA THR A 5 -2.40 -11.92 -8.56
C THR A 5 -3.28 -11.55 -9.75
N ASN A 6 -4.61 -11.63 -9.65
CA ASN A 6 -5.53 -11.06 -10.63
C ASN A 6 -5.83 -9.60 -10.26
N MET A 7 -4.79 -8.76 -10.27
CA MET A 7 -4.92 -7.31 -10.08
C MET A 7 -5.60 -6.70 -11.31
N LYS A 8 -6.93 -6.82 -11.41
CA LYS A 8 -7.69 -5.93 -12.31
C LYS A 8 -7.28 -4.50 -11.98
N GLU A 9 -6.98 -3.72 -13.02
CA GLU A 9 -6.59 -2.32 -12.84
C GLU A 9 -7.61 -1.61 -11.95
N VAL A 10 -7.12 -0.99 -10.87
CA VAL A 10 -7.94 -0.09 -10.06
C VAL A 10 -7.94 1.25 -10.77
N THR A 11 -8.72 1.35 -11.84
CA THR A 11 -8.87 2.58 -12.60
C THR A 11 -9.51 3.65 -11.69
N ASN A 12 -9.02 4.89 -11.79
CA ASN A 12 -9.55 6.06 -11.10
C ASN A 12 -9.44 6.10 -9.56
N PHE A 13 -8.67 5.23 -8.92
CA PHE A 13 -8.41 5.39 -7.49
C PHE A 13 -7.61 6.67 -7.20
N ARG A 14 -7.99 7.38 -6.13
CA ARG A 14 -7.25 8.53 -5.59
C ARG A 14 -7.01 8.33 -4.10
N TRP A 15 -5.76 8.49 -3.68
CA TRP A 15 -5.37 8.54 -2.28
C TRP A 15 -5.80 9.87 -1.66
N ARG A 16 -6.53 9.80 -0.54
CA ARG A 16 -6.89 10.97 0.27
C ARG A 16 -5.73 11.22 1.23
N THR A 17 -5.09 12.37 1.10
CA THR A 17 -4.06 12.81 2.04
C THR A 17 -4.68 13.19 3.39
N ARG A 18 -3.84 13.36 4.42
CA ARG A 18 -4.28 13.88 5.73
C ARG A 18 -5.00 15.23 5.63
N LYS A 19 -4.64 16.08 4.66
CA LYS A 19 -5.28 17.39 4.40
C LYS A 19 -6.59 17.28 3.61
N GLY A 20 -7.05 16.08 3.28
CA GLY A 20 -8.26 15.85 2.49
C GLY A 20 -8.09 16.00 0.97
N VAL A 21 -6.87 16.29 0.49
CA VAL A 21 -6.56 16.38 -0.94
C VAL A 21 -6.50 14.99 -1.56
N PHE A 22 -7.10 14.82 -2.74
CA PHE A 22 -7.09 13.58 -3.50
C PHE A 22 -5.98 13.58 -4.55
N VAL A 23 -5.08 12.60 -4.48
CA VAL A 23 -3.94 12.45 -5.39
C VAL A 23 -4.03 11.09 -6.08
N GLN A 24 -3.82 11.05 -7.38
CA GLN A 24 -3.68 9.78 -8.09
C GLN A 24 -2.31 9.17 -7.77
N PRO A 25 -2.21 7.86 -7.49
CA PRO A 25 -0.93 7.19 -7.24
C PRO A 25 0.13 7.47 -8.31
N ALA A 26 -0.27 7.54 -9.58
CA ALA A 26 0.62 7.88 -10.69
C ALA A 26 1.29 9.27 -10.56
N ASN A 27 0.61 10.22 -9.91
CA ASN A 27 1.11 11.57 -9.68
C ASN A 27 1.85 11.72 -8.34
N MET A 28 1.96 10.64 -7.55
CA MET A 28 2.75 10.66 -6.32
C MET A 28 4.21 10.40 -6.63
N GLU A 29 5.10 11.14 -5.97
CA GLU A 29 6.52 10.79 -5.91
C GLU A 29 6.69 9.36 -5.37
N THR A 30 7.67 8.63 -5.89
CA THR A 30 7.95 7.24 -5.52
C THR A 30 8.14 7.06 -4.03
N ARG A 31 8.81 8.02 -3.37
CA ARG A 31 8.95 8.07 -1.91
C ARG A 31 7.59 8.07 -1.20
N HIS A 32 6.69 8.98 -1.59
CA HIS A 32 5.37 9.10 -0.96
C HIS A 32 4.52 7.86 -1.21
N LEU A 33 4.56 7.34 -2.42
CA LEU A 33 3.84 6.14 -2.80
C LEU A 33 4.28 4.92 -1.98
N PHE A 34 5.61 4.75 -1.83
CA PHE A 34 6.22 3.72 -0.99
C PHE A 34 5.79 3.84 0.47
N PHE A 35 5.93 5.03 1.07
CA PHE A 35 5.58 5.22 2.47
C PHE A 35 4.08 5.10 2.74
N THR A 36 3.23 5.46 1.77
CA THR A 36 1.78 5.18 1.85
C THR A 36 1.51 3.68 1.88
N LEU A 37 2.11 2.90 0.97
CA LEU A 37 1.94 1.44 0.99
C LEU A 37 2.45 0.84 2.30
N ARG A 38 3.64 1.24 2.74
CA ARG A 38 4.24 0.75 3.99
C ARG A 38 3.42 1.10 5.23
N MET A 39 2.86 2.31 5.30
CA MET A 39 1.96 2.70 6.39
C MET A 39 0.76 1.76 6.44
N ILE A 40 0.08 1.54 5.31
CA ILE A 40 -1.09 0.67 5.24
C ILE A 40 -0.70 -0.77 5.59
N TRP A 41 0.44 -1.26 5.07
CA TRP A 41 1.01 -2.56 5.39
C TRP A 41 1.21 -2.76 6.90
N ASN A 42 1.93 -1.85 7.54
CA ASN A 42 2.25 -1.93 8.97
C ASN A 42 1.02 -1.89 9.89
N HIS A 43 -0.15 -1.45 9.41
CA HIS A 43 -1.39 -1.49 10.18
C HIS A 43 -2.23 -2.75 9.90
N SER A 44 -1.82 -3.55 8.92
CA SER A 44 -2.54 -4.75 8.49
C SER A 44 -1.80 -6.05 8.80
N ALA A 45 -0.47 -5.97 8.85
CA ALA A 45 0.40 -7.12 9.05
C ALA A 45 0.53 -7.48 10.54
N PRO A 46 0.88 -8.73 10.87
CA PRO A 46 1.30 -9.10 12.22
C PRO A 46 2.47 -8.26 12.72
N GLU A 47 2.58 -8.09 14.05
CA GLU A 47 3.57 -7.21 14.67
C GLU A 47 5.01 -7.61 14.32
N GLU A 48 5.28 -8.91 14.25
CA GLU A 48 6.55 -9.48 13.85
C GLU A 48 6.96 -9.16 12.40
N MET A 49 6.02 -8.68 11.58
CA MET A 49 6.23 -8.29 10.18
C MET A 49 6.25 -6.77 9.96
N HIS A 50 6.15 -5.98 11.04
CA HIS A 50 6.21 -4.53 10.93
C HIS A 50 7.56 -4.05 10.38
N LEU A 51 7.49 -3.13 9.42
CA LEU A 51 8.67 -2.46 8.86
C LEU A 51 9.01 -1.21 9.68
N HIS A 52 10.24 -1.15 10.21
CA HIS A 52 10.68 -0.07 11.09
C HIS A 52 11.32 1.13 10.37
N PRO A 53 11.14 2.37 10.89
CA PRO A 53 10.31 2.73 12.04
C PRO A 53 8.80 2.52 11.80
N PHE A 54 8.11 1.99 12.81
CA PHE A 54 6.66 1.90 12.82
C PHE A 54 6.09 3.10 13.57
N GLN A 55 5.09 3.73 12.99
CA GLN A 55 4.31 4.77 13.63
C GLN A 55 2.85 4.35 13.56
N LYS A 56 2.18 4.36 14.71
CA LYS A 56 0.74 4.12 14.80
C LYS A 56 -0.01 5.34 14.26
N TYR A 57 -0.93 5.12 13.33
CA TYR A 57 -1.79 6.13 12.75
C TYR A 57 -3.24 5.84 13.14
N GLU A 58 -3.96 6.89 13.52
CA GLU A 58 -5.40 6.83 13.70
C GLU A 58 -6.07 7.17 12.37
N PHE A 59 -6.76 6.19 11.79
CA PHE A 59 -7.52 6.36 10.57
C PHE A 59 -8.94 6.82 10.90
N THR A 60 -9.34 7.95 10.33
CA THR A 60 -10.73 8.43 10.42
C THR A 60 -11.69 7.46 9.73
N GLU A 61 -12.99 7.55 10.03
CA GLU A 61 -14.07 6.74 9.44
C GLU A 61 -14.08 6.67 7.90
N TYR A 62 -13.53 7.69 7.21
CA TYR A 62 -13.35 7.70 5.77
C TYR A 62 -12.53 6.51 5.24
N TYR A 63 -11.49 6.10 5.98
CA TYR A 63 -10.54 5.08 5.53
C TYR A 63 -11.06 3.67 5.82
N THR A 64 -12.14 3.30 5.14
CA THR A 64 -12.74 1.98 5.25
C THR A 64 -11.78 0.87 4.78
N VAL A 65 -12.02 -0.36 5.23
CA VAL A 65 -11.29 -1.56 4.76
C VAL A 65 -11.30 -1.67 3.23
N ALA A 66 -12.46 -1.39 2.61
CA ALA A 66 -12.61 -1.42 1.16
C ALA A 66 -11.75 -0.34 0.46
N TYR A 67 -11.66 0.85 1.05
CA TYR A 67 -10.82 1.93 0.56
C TYR A 67 -9.33 1.58 0.68
N MET A 68 -8.89 1.07 1.84
CA MET A 68 -7.50 0.66 2.05
C MET A 68 -7.08 -0.48 1.13
N ARG A 69 -7.96 -1.47 0.87
CA ARG A 69 -7.69 -2.52 -0.11
C ARG A 69 -7.49 -1.98 -1.53
N LYS A 70 -8.26 -0.97 -1.93
CA LYS A 70 -8.04 -0.28 -3.22
C LYS A 70 -6.72 0.50 -3.21
N ALA A 71 -6.39 1.15 -2.10
CA ALA A 71 -5.14 1.88 -1.92
C ALA A 71 -3.92 0.96 -2.05
N VAL A 72 -3.89 -0.18 -1.35
CA VAL A 72 -2.81 -1.19 -1.47
C VAL A 72 -2.64 -1.61 -2.93
N ARG A 73 -3.73 -2.01 -3.60
CA ARG A 73 -3.68 -2.46 -4.99
C ARG A 73 -3.12 -1.37 -5.92
N ALA A 74 -3.65 -0.16 -5.82
CA ALA A 74 -3.21 0.94 -6.67
C ALA A 74 -1.74 1.32 -6.43
N CYS A 75 -1.29 1.33 -5.16
CA CYS A 75 0.11 1.59 -4.83
C CYS A 75 1.03 0.47 -5.32
N VAL A 76 0.66 -0.79 -5.15
CA VAL A 76 1.45 -1.95 -5.60
C VAL A 76 1.60 -1.94 -7.13
N ILE A 77 0.52 -1.73 -7.87
CA ILE A 77 0.56 -1.64 -9.34
C ILE A 77 1.51 -0.53 -9.77
N GLU A 78 1.38 0.64 -9.16
CA GLU A 78 2.17 1.81 -9.54
C GLU A 78 3.65 1.65 -9.17
N LEU A 79 3.97 1.12 -7.97
CA LEU A 79 5.34 0.85 -7.55
C LEU A 79 6.03 -0.18 -8.44
N LYS A 80 5.31 -1.18 -8.96
CA LYS A 80 5.86 -2.14 -9.94
C LYS A 80 6.22 -1.50 -11.28
N ARG A 81 5.64 -0.33 -11.60
CA ARG A 81 5.91 0.43 -12.84
C ARG A 81 7.01 1.48 -12.66
N ARG A 82 7.40 1.79 -11.42
CA ARG A 82 8.46 2.78 -11.12
C ARG A 82 9.84 2.21 -11.46
N THR A 83 10.66 3.03 -12.09
CA THR A 83 12.05 2.72 -12.46
C THR A 83 13.07 3.40 -11.55
N ASP A 84 12.61 4.27 -10.64
CA ASP A 84 13.39 5.09 -9.71
C ASP A 84 13.35 4.54 -8.27
N LEU A 85 13.12 3.24 -8.09
CA LEU A 85 13.15 2.60 -6.78
C LEU A 85 14.59 2.51 -6.25
N THR A 86 14.77 2.85 -4.99
CA THR A 86 16.05 2.61 -4.29
C THR A 86 16.12 1.16 -3.84
N HIS A 87 17.34 0.61 -3.67
CA HIS A 87 17.54 -0.73 -3.11
C HIS A 87 16.85 -0.95 -1.75
N TYR A 88 16.80 0.10 -0.92
CA TYR A 88 16.06 0.07 0.33
C TYR A 88 14.56 -0.19 0.10
N TYR A 89 13.94 0.52 -0.84
CA TYR A 89 12.54 0.32 -1.19
C TYR A 89 12.30 -1.06 -1.79
N GLU A 90 13.15 -1.52 -2.70
CA GLU A 90 13.05 -2.84 -3.31
C GLU A 90 13.05 -3.95 -2.26
N SER A 91 13.96 -3.87 -1.28
CA SER A 91 14.08 -4.88 -0.22
C SER A 91 12.80 -4.99 0.62
N GLN A 92 12.19 -3.86 0.99
CA GLN A 92 10.95 -3.85 1.76
C GLN A 92 9.74 -4.26 0.91
N LEU A 93 9.69 -3.83 -0.35
CA LEU A 93 8.63 -4.22 -1.27
C LEU A 93 8.65 -5.72 -1.55
N ALA A 94 9.83 -6.35 -1.65
CA ALA A 94 9.93 -7.80 -1.80
C ALA A 94 9.25 -8.55 -0.64
N THR A 95 9.42 -8.08 0.60
CA THR A 95 8.73 -8.63 1.79
C THR A 95 7.22 -8.47 1.67
N ILE A 96 6.75 -7.25 1.37
CA ILE A 96 5.31 -6.94 1.23
C ILE A 96 4.70 -7.80 0.11
N TYR A 97 5.35 -7.88 -1.05
CA TYR A 97 4.84 -8.61 -2.21
C TYR A 97 4.75 -10.11 -1.95
N ARG A 98 5.76 -10.68 -1.26
CA ARG A 98 5.74 -12.09 -0.88
C ARG A 98 4.52 -12.40 -0.03
N TYR A 99 4.22 -11.58 0.97
CA TYR A 99 3.04 -11.78 1.80
C TYR A 99 1.74 -11.61 1.01
N LEU A 100 1.61 -10.52 0.23
CA LEU A 100 0.42 -10.29 -0.57
C LEU A 100 0.17 -11.40 -1.61
N SER A 101 1.21 -12.11 -2.06
CA SER A 101 1.08 -13.25 -2.97
C SER A 101 0.52 -14.52 -2.32
N GLN A 102 0.54 -14.62 -0.99
CA GLN A 102 0.06 -15.80 -0.26
C GLN A 102 -1.47 -15.82 -0.06
N GLY A 103 -2.19 -14.81 -0.57
CA GLY A 103 -3.65 -14.82 -0.63
C GLY A 103 -4.39 -14.59 0.71
N GLU A 104 -3.66 -14.36 1.81
CA GLU A 104 -4.24 -14.21 3.15
C GLU A 104 -4.10 -12.80 3.75
N ARG A 105 -5.22 -12.35 4.35
CA ARG A 105 -5.36 -11.51 5.56
C ARG A 105 -4.64 -10.15 5.62
N VAL A 106 -5.06 -9.23 4.76
CA VAL A 106 -5.12 -7.82 5.20
C VAL A 106 -6.33 -7.70 6.14
N THR A 107 -6.10 -7.95 7.42
CA THR A 107 -7.08 -7.73 8.49
C THR A 107 -7.04 -6.27 8.88
N TRP A 108 -8.14 -5.56 8.61
CA TRP A 108 -8.49 -4.28 9.20
C TRP A 108 -9.76 -4.48 9.99
#